data_AF-A0AAE0GHH7-F1
#
_entry.id   AF-A0AAE0GHH7-F1
#
_cell.length_a   1.000
_cell.length_b   1.000
_cell.length_c   1.000
_cell.angle_alpha   90.00
_cell.angle_beta   90.00
_cell.angle_gamma   90.00
#
_symmetry.space_group_name_H-M   'P 1'
#
loop_
_entity.id
_entity.type
_entity.pdbx_description
1 polymer ?
#
loop_
_entity_poly.entity_id
_entity_poly.type
_entity_poly.pdbx_seq_one_letter_code
_entity_poly.pdbx_strand_id
1 'polypeptide(L)'
;MGRMSLLLGDIILCLALSLFDHVMGDVSTFFSIRTGGPFEYFYCLPQPYQTKVDPSWNIEENKVQFLRQESSSCRTETIQGGDATTGSSESSLVVADDFVFNGEDLERVSGAVALIQGSTCPFATWGYYIADYQLRVEKAVEAGATGVIFVEVYANKLPQHMDQLNTVVPTCILREPDFNRLMTTWCLDENNHPGFADFTGAYLYTPQDEPLPNPLITYFEVVDRLTFSIPALTATFNPSSTDPITGHIVEAKFSDACLQDSFESCIACWNGEIFLDREALAGKIAFFNFPYGIPGCFNYYYQWSILAQNVGAIGAVIGTSADHFYHVPGMYLVPEQLTIPFFTIMRMHAETISHLIVTDPEEVMVFLPGLVNRTGPTYFSDERDEMNSTLLEMWEETSTQTTMNCSAGQATYNPLTHEGVPCPDFELQIGLEAGLLAWAEPSQECNNRSTCAECLIQPAGHQLRATDGHSLTNNIIIIRELDFVCFHSFNEYTSAASAAGAYAVFIIDYEDHTNVSQWQELKCPPFHMCLVSVGSTKHLQSLNGWTYASSPRAQMCEQGSERVRPGGIGSFGKHSTSQAKMLRNFNDFDNFVLKALALQ
;
A
#
# COMPACT_ATOMS: atom_id res chain seq x y z
N MET A 1 41.46 8.33 -41.41
CA MET A 1 41.22 7.76 -40.07
C MET A 1 40.20 8.52 -39.22
N GLY A 2 39.94 9.83 -39.43
CA GLY A 2 38.98 10.58 -38.61
C GLY A 2 37.47 10.35 -38.85
N ARG A 3 37.05 9.73 -39.96
CA ARG A 3 35.62 9.50 -40.27
C ARG A 3 35.01 8.23 -39.67
N MET A 4 35.83 7.26 -39.26
CA MET A 4 35.35 6.02 -38.61
C MET A 4 34.99 6.25 -37.13
N SER A 5 35.57 7.26 -36.48
CA SER A 5 35.34 7.53 -35.05
C SER A 5 33.98 8.20 -34.77
N LEU A 6 33.43 8.96 -35.71
CA LEU A 6 32.12 9.59 -35.58
C LEU A 6 30.99 8.57 -35.77
N LEU A 7 31.11 7.70 -36.77
CA LEU A 7 30.14 6.63 -37.03
C LEU A 7 30.05 5.60 -35.88
N LEU A 8 31.16 5.26 -35.24
CA LEU A 8 31.12 4.40 -34.05
C LEU A 8 30.52 5.12 -32.83
N GLY A 9 30.74 6.43 -32.67
CA GLY A 9 30.13 7.21 -31.60
C GLY A 9 28.62 7.29 -31.72
N ASP A 10 28.11 7.55 -32.92
CA ASP A 10 26.67 7.62 -33.20
C ASP A 10 25.99 6.24 -33.06
N ILE A 11 26.65 5.17 -33.49
CA ILE A 11 26.14 3.79 -33.34
C ILE A 11 26.11 3.37 -31.86
N ILE A 12 27.13 3.73 -31.06
CA ILE A 12 27.16 3.44 -29.62
C ILE A 12 26.13 4.28 -28.87
N LEU A 13 25.90 5.54 -29.27
CA LEU A 13 24.86 6.39 -28.66
C LEU A 13 23.45 5.89 -29.00
N CYS A 14 23.20 5.46 -30.25
CA CYS A 14 21.93 4.84 -30.64
C CYS A 14 21.72 3.47 -29.97
N LEU A 15 22.77 2.64 -29.85
CA LEU A 15 22.70 1.37 -29.12
C LEU A 15 22.49 1.60 -27.62
N ALA A 16 23.15 2.59 -27.02
CA ALA A 16 22.96 2.96 -25.63
C ALA A 16 21.51 3.46 -25.40
N LEU A 17 20.98 4.32 -26.26
CA LEU A 17 19.58 4.77 -26.18
C LEU A 17 18.60 3.58 -26.33
N SER A 18 18.82 2.68 -27.30
CA SER A 18 17.97 1.49 -27.47
C SER A 18 18.09 0.45 -26.34
N LEU A 19 19.23 0.41 -25.63
CA LEU A 19 19.42 -0.44 -24.46
C LEU A 19 18.88 0.21 -23.18
N PHE A 20 18.83 1.54 -23.10
CA PHE A 20 18.12 2.25 -22.04
C PHE A 20 16.60 2.10 -22.18
N ASP A 21 16.06 2.11 -23.41
CA ASP A 21 14.64 1.87 -23.70
C ASP A 21 14.17 0.43 -23.40
N HIS A 22 15.09 -0.52 -23.17
CA HIS A 22 14.75 -1.91 -22.82
C HIS A 22 15.00 -2.27 -21.35
N VAL A 23 15.63 -1.39 -20.56
CA VAL A 23 15.85 -1.58 -19.12
C VAL A 23 14.90 -0.71 -18.28
N MET A 24 14.25 0.27 -18.90
CA MET A 24 13.09 0.95 -18.35
C MET A 24 11.88 0.03 -18.49
N GLY A 25 11.61 -0.79 -17.46
CA GLY A 25 10.35 -1.53 -17.37
C GLY A 25 9.20 -0.55 -17.11
N ASP A 26 8.86 0.30 -18.08
CA ASP A 26 8.01 1.48 -17.88
C ASP A 26 6.64 1.11 -17.30
N VAL A 27 6.36 1.68 -16.13
CA VAL A 27 5.09 1.64 -15.40
C VAL A 27 3.99 2.43 -16.11
N SER A 28 4.24 2.88 -17.33
CA SER A 28 3.32 3.70 -18.10
C SER A 28 3.17 3.08 -19.47
N THR A 29 1.94 2.79 -19.87
CA THR A 29 1.65 2.38 -21.25
C THR A 29 1.42 3.63 -22.08
N PHE A 30 2.01 3.66 -23.27
CA PHE A 30 1.88 4.79 -24.18
C PHE A 30 1.85 4.34 -25.62
N PHE A 31 1.25 5.17 -26.46
CA PHE A 31 1.48 5.13 -27.90
C PHE A 31 2.19 6.41 -28.33
N SER A 32 2.84 6.37 -29.49
CA SER A 32 3.50 7.55 -30.04
C SER A 32 2.99 7.90 -31.42
N ILE A 33 3.07 9.18 -31.78
CA ILE A 33 2.75 9.66 -33.13
C ILE A 33 3.94 10.42 -33.69
N ARG A 34 4.02 10.47 -35.03
CA ARG A 34 5.07 11.21 -35.74
C ARG A 34 4.48 12.13 -36.79
N THR A 35 4.59 13.44 -36.58
CA THR A 35 4.09 14.48 -37.50
C THR A 35 5.24 15.28 -38.13
N GLY A 36 6.20 14.57 -38.73
CA GLY A 36 7.35 15.19 -39.39
C GLY A 36 8.45 15.73 -38.44
N GLY A 37 8.33 15.47 -37.13
CA GLY A 37 9.27 15.86 -36.07
C GLY A 37 9.70 14.68 -35.16
N PRO A 38 10.16 14.96 -33.92
CA PRO A 38 10.38 13.92 -32.91
C PRO A 38 9.06 13.23 -32.54
N PHE A 39 9.15 12.02 -31.97
CA PHE A 39 7.99 11.30 -31.48
C PHE A 39 7.32 12.06 -30.33
N GLU A 40 6.00 12.19 -30.39
CA GLU A 40 5.19 12.64 -29.26
C GLU A 40 4.52 11.42 -28.61
N TYR A 41 4.62 11.32 -27.29
CA TYR A 41 4.09 10.21 -26.51
C TYR A 41 2.77 10.58 -25.84
N PHE A 42 1.83 9.63 -25.83
CA PHE A 42 0.51 9.76 -25.23
C PHE A 42 0.30 8.58 -24.29
N TYR A 43 0.30 8.87 -22.99
CA TYR A 43 0.07 7.88 -21.96
C TYR A 43 -1.42 7.58 -21.85
N CYS A 44 -1.77 6.31 -21.74
CA CYS A 44 -3.15 5.89 -21.52
C CYS A 44 -3.21 4.79 -20.45
N LEU A 45 -4.40 4.46 -19.96
CA LEU A 45 -4.60 3.35 -19.03
C LEU A 45 -5.17 2.15 -19.78
N PRO A 46 -4.45 1.02 -19.86
CA PRO A 46 -4.95 -0.17 -20.54
C PRO A 46 -6.03 -0.83 -19.68
N GLN A 47 -7.06 -1.42 -20.28
CA GLN A 47 -8.08 -2.14 -19.52
C GLN A 47 -7.55 -3.49 -19.01
N PRO A 48 -8.04 -3.96 -17.84
CA PRO A 48 -7.52 -5.17 -17.23
C PRO A 48 -7.98 -6.42 -18.00
N TYR A 49 -7.34 -7.55 -17.72
CA TYR A 49 -7.65 -8.86 -18.30
C TYR A 49 -7.45 -8.97 -19.82
N GLN A 50 -6.64 -8.07 -20.38
CA GLN A 50 -6.20 -8.14 -21.77
C GLN A 50 -4.84 -8.85 -21.84
N THR A 51 -4.63 -9.67 -22.87
CA THR A 51 -3.34 -10.36 -23.06
C THR A 51 -2.22 -9.34 -23.18
N LYS A 52 -1.19 -9.43 -22.33
CA LYS A 52 -0.07 -8.47 -22.22
C LYS A 52 0.46 -7.91 -23.54
N VAL A 53 0.54 -8.77 -24.55
CA VAL A 53 0.87 -8.41 -25.93
C VAL A 53 -0.25 -8.94 -26.83
N ASP A 54 -0.86 -8.05 -27.61
CA ASP A 54 -1.81 -8.41 -28.66
C ASP A 54 -1.21 -7.98 -30.01
N PRO A 55 -0.91 -8.93 -30.92
CA PRO A 55 -0.34 -8.60 -32.24
C PRO A 55 -1.20 -7.67 -33.09
N SER A 56 -2.50 -7.54 -32.82
CA SER A 56 -3.40 -6.60 -33.51
C SER A 56 -3.30 -5.16 -32.97
N TRP A 57 -2.73 -5.00 -31.78
CA TRP A 57 -2.51 -3.73 -31.11
C TRP A 57 -1.07 -3.27 -31.20
N ASN A 58 -0.11 -4.14 -30.85
CA ASN A 58 1.32 -3.83 -30.81
C ASN A 58 1.95 -3.80 -32.22
N ILE A 59 1.53 -2.82 -33.02
CA ILE A 59 1.91 -2.63 -34.42
C ILE A 59 2.55 -1.25 -34.59
N GLU A 60 3.65 -1.19 -35.34
CA GLU A 60 4.23 0.06 -35.83
C GLU A 60 3.31 0.69 -36.89
N GLU A 61 3.04 1.99 -36.79
CA GLU A 61 2.18 2.71 -37.74
C GLU A 61 0.77 2.12 -37.88
N ASN A 62 0.13 1.79 -36.75
CA ASN A 62 -1.27 1.39 -36.74
C ASN A 62 -2.15 2.57 -37.15
N LYS A 63 -3.12 2.30 -38.04
CA LYS A 63 -4.09 3.31 -38.47
C LYS A 63 -5.00 3.63 -37.29
N VAL A 64 -5.20 4.92 -37.00
CA VAL A 64 -6.11 5.38 -35.96
C VAL A 64 -7.15 6.29 -36.60
N GLN A 65 -8.42 6.05 -36.31
CA GLN A 65 -9.56 6.79 -36.86
C GLN A 65 -10.37 7.42 -35.74
N PHE A 66 -10.47 8.74 -35.73
CA PHE A 66 -11.37 9.45 -34.83
C PHE A 66 -12.81 9.24 -35.26
N LEU A 67 -13.64 8.66 -34.39
CA LEU A 67 -15.07 8.50 -34.60
C LEU A 67 -15.81 9.73 -34.08
N ARG A 68 -16.06 10.70 -34.98
CA ARG A 68 -16.79 11.91 -34.58
C ARG A 68 -18.22 11.54 -34.21
N GLN A 69 -18.71 12.16 -33.15
CA GLN A 69 -20.09 12.01 -32.74
C GLN A 69 -20.98 13.01 -33.49
N GLU A 70 -21.98 12.53 -34.23
CA GLU A 70 -22.96 13.38 -34.92
C GLU A 70 -24.06 13.85 -33.97
N SER A 71 -24.50 12.95 -33.08
CA SER A 71 -25.51 13.26 -32.08
C SER A 71 -25.23 12.54 -30.77
N SER A 72 -25.51 13.24 -29.67
CA SER A 72 -25.60 12.70 -28.31
C SER A 72 -26.83 13.30 -27.67
N SER A 73 -27.61 12.49 -26.98
CA SER A 73 -28.61 13.02 -26.05
C SER A 73 -28.61 12.25 -24.74
N CYS A 74 -28.76 13.00 -23.66
CA CYS A 74 -29.03 12.44 -22.34
C CYS A 74 -30.55 12.46 -22.13
N ARG A 75 -31.14 11.35 -21.71
CA ARG A 75 -32.55 11.33 -21.27
C ARG A 75 -32.65 11.15 -19.78
N THR A 76 -33.72 11.69 -19.23
CA THR A 76 -34.11 11.46 -17.85
C THR A 76 -35.14 10.33 -17.81
N GLU A 77 -34.81 9.23 -17.15
CA GLU A 77 -35.72 8.12 -16.87
C GLU A 77 -36.29 8.28 -15.45
N THR A 78 -37.62 8.27 -15.32
CA THR A 78 -38.27 8.21 -14.01
C THR A 78 -38.35 6.74 -13.57
N ILE A 79 -37.69 6.38 -12.47
CA ILE A 79 -37.94 5.08 -11.83
C ILE A 79 -39.12 5.25 -10.89
N GLN A 80 -40.16 4.44 -11.09
CA GLN A 80 -41.15 4.22 -10.04
C GLN A 80 -40.52 3.35 -8.95
N GLY A 81 -40.09 3.96 -7.86
CA GLY A 81 -39.58 3.28 -6.68
C GLY A 81 -40.66 2.36 -6.10
N GLY A 82 -40.53 1.05 -6.30
CA GLY A 82 -41.41 0.06 -5.70
C GLY A 82 -41.09 -0.14 -4.22
N ASP A 83 -41.55 0.76 -3.35
CA ASP A 83 -41.76 0.41 -1.94
C ASP A 83 -43.10 0.99 -1.44
N ALA A 84 -44.11 0.12 -1.36
CA ALA A 84 -45.50 0.49 -1.09
C ALA A 84 -45.74 0.99 0.35
N THR A 85 -44.72 1.01 1.20
CA THR A 85 -44.85 1.32 2.62
C THR A 85 -44.42 2.73 3.03
N THR A 86 -43.74 3.50 2.18
CA THR A 86 -43.21 4.83 2.57
C THR A 86 -43.66 6.02 1.71
N GLY A 87 -44.49 5.81 0.67
CA GLY A 87 -44.89 6.91 -0.22
C GLY A 87 -43.68 7.45 -1.00
N SER A 88 -43.04 6.55 -1.75
CA SER A 88 -41.78 6.74 -2.47
C SER A 88 -41.76 8.02 -3.32
N SER A 89 -40.72 8.83 -3.13
CA SER A 89 -40.28 9.88 -4.05
C SER A 89 -39.94 9.28 -5.41
N GLU A 90 -40.51 9.81 -6.50
CA GLU A 90 -40.03 9.55 -7.85
C GLU A 90 -38.53 9.92 -7.91
N SER A 91 -37.68 8.98 -8.29
CA SER A 91 -36.27 9.28 -8.59
C SER A 91 -36.09 9.36 -10.09
N SER A 92 -35.49 10.46 -10.54
CA SER A 92 -35.11 10.68 -11.93
C SER A 92 -33.65 10.28 -12.14
N LEU A 93 -33.39 9.33 -13.03
CA LEU A 93 -32.05 8.96 -13.47
C LEU A 93 -31.73 9.64 -14.78
N VAL A 94 -30.47 10.01 -15.01
CA VAL A 94 -29.99 10.45 -16.32
C VAL A 94 -29.18 9.33 -16.95
N VAL A 95 -29.55 8.96 -18.16
CA VAL A 95 -28.88 7.93 -18.98
C VAL A 95 -28.52 8.51 -20.34
N ALA A 96 -27.51 7.95 -21.00
CA ALA A 96 -27.30 8.21 -22.43
C ALA A 96 -28.45 7.54 -23.20
N ASP A 97 -29.21 8.32 -23.96
CA ASP A 97 -30.41 7.83 -24.66
C ASP A 97 -30.04 7.15 -25.98
N ASP A 98 -29.37 7.93 -26.83
CA ASP A 98 -28.88 7.53 -28.14
C ASP A 98 -27.62 8.35 -28.47
N PHE A 99 -26.64 7.68 -29.06
CA PHE A 99 -25.51 8.32 -29.72
C PHE A 99 -25.30 7.73 -31.10
N VAL A 100 -24.93 8.58 -32.04
CA VAL A 100 -24.64 8.20 -33.42
C VAL A 100 -23.26 8.72 -33.77
N PHE A 101 -22.36 7.82 -34.16
CA PHE A 101 -21.10 8.20 -34.79
C PHE A 101 -21.34 8.56 -36.25
N ASN A 102 -20.51 9.43 -36.79
CA ASN A 102 -20.53 9.77 -38.21
C ASN A 102 -20.35 8.50 -39.07
N GLY A 103 -21.25 8.33 -40.04
CA GLY A 103 -21.27 7.12 -40.87
C GLY A 103 -19.99 6.92 -41.68
N GLU A 104 -19.40 8.00 -42.22
CA GLU A 104 -18.15 7.89 -42.97
C GLU A 104 -16.97 7.50 -42.07
N ASP A 105 -16.92 8.05 -40.85
CA ASP A 105 -15.87 7.70 -39.89
C ASP A 105 -15.99 6.22 -39.46
N LEU A 106 -17.21 5.72 -39.27
CA LEU A 106 -17.50 4.31 -38.98
C LEU A 106 -17.06 3.39 -40.11
N GLU A 107 -17.33 3.74 -41.38
CA GLU A 107 -16.87 2.95 -42.51
C GLU A 107 -15.33 2.90 -42.59
N ARG A 108 -14.65 3.97 -42.17
CA ARG A 108 -13.18 4.08 -42.23
C ARG A 108 -12.44 3.40 -41.08
N VAL A 109 -13.14 3.03 -40.00
CA VAL A 109 -12.52 2.42 -38.80
C VAL A 109 -12.16 0.95 -38.99
N SER A 110 -12.72 0.28 -40.00
CA SER A 110 -12.44 -1.13 -40.27
C SER A 110 -10.94 -1.38 -40.45
N GLY A 111 -10.36 -2.24 -39.61
CA GLY A 111 -8.94 -2.55 -39.60
C GLY A 111 -8.05 -1.47 -38.95
N ALA A 112 -8.64 -0.52 -38.22
CA ALA A 112 -7.95 0.58 -37.54
C ALA A 112 -8.29 0.60 -36.04
N VAL A 113 -7.50 1.31 -35.26
CA VAL A 113 -7.81 1.67 -33.87
C VAL A 113 -8.81 2.82 -33.86
N ALA A 114 -9.92 2.65 -33.15
CA ALA A 114 -10.92 3.71 -32.98
C ALA A 114 -10.48 4.68 -31.88
N LEU A 115 -10.44 5.97 -32.18
CA LEU A 115 -10.35 7.02 -31.15
C LEU A 115 -11.76 7.52 -30.87
N ILE A 116 -12.22 7.37 -29.63
CA ILE A 116 -13.61 7.61 -29.24
C ILE A 116 -13.66 8.48 -27.99
N GLN A 117 -14.47 9.53 -28.02
CA GLN A 117 -14.74 10.35 -26.83
C GLN A 117 -15.95 9.80 -26.06
N GLY A 118 -15.86 9.80 -24.72
CA GLY A 118 -16.97 9.45 -23.84
C GLY A 118 -18.12 10.45 -23.90
N SER A 119 -19.22 10.14 -23.22
CA SER A 119 -20.34 11.07 -23.11
C SER A 119 -20.15 12.11 -22.00
N THR A 120 -20.61 13.34 -22.24
CA THR A 120 -20.73 14.42 -21.25
C THR A 120 -22.01 14.34 -20.42
N CYS A 121 -22.79 13.25 -20.54
CA CYS A 121 -24.02 13.10 -19.77
C CYS A 121 -23.73 13.08 -18.25
N PRO A 122 -24.55 13.78 -17.44
CA PRO A 122 -24.45 13.72 -15.99
C PRO A 122 -25.12 12.44 -15.47
N PHE A 123 -24.47 11.29 -15.70
CA PHE A 123 -25.03 9.99 -15.36
C PHE A 123 -25.47 9.93 -13.91
N ALA A 124 -26.62 9.31 -13.64
CA ALA A 124 -27.11 9.21 -12.27
C ALA A 124 -26.31 8.20 -11.43
N THR A 125 -25.64 7.24 -12.05
CA THR A 125 -24.80 6.25 -11.38
C THR A 125 -23.56 5.91 -12.23
N TRP A 126 -22.53 5.39 -11.57
CA TRP A 126 -21.35 4.82 -12.24
C TRP A 126 -21.69 3.71 -13.24
N GLY A 127 -22.75 2.93 -12.98
CA GLY A 127 -23.19 1.86 -13.88
C GLY A 127 -23.60 2.37 -15.26
N TYR A 128 -24.26 3.52 -15.35
CA TYR A 128 -24.64 4.10 -16.64
C TYR A 128 -23.44 4.68 -17.40
N TYR A 129 -22.46 5.23 -16.69
CA TYR A 129 -21.21 5.65 -17.29
C TYR A 129 -20.44 4.46 -17.88
N ILE A 130 -20.37 3.34 -17.16
CA ILE A 130 -19.76 2.08 -17.66
C ILE A 130 -20.54 1.55 -18.87
N ALA A 131 -21.88 1.61 -18.85
CA ALA A 131 -22.71 1.19 -19.97
C ALA A 131 -22.50 2.07 -21.24
N ASP A 132 -22.38 3.40 -21.09
CA ASP A 132 -22.04 4.29 -22.22
C ASP A 132 -20.67 3.96 -22.81
N TYR A 133 -19.67 3.73 -21.95
CA TYR A 133 -18.35 3.25 -22.37
C TYR A 133 -18.46 1.95 -23.18
N GLN A 134 -19.19 0.95 -22.66
CA GLN A 134 -19.38 -0.35 -23.33
C GLN A 134 -20.00 -0.20 -24.71
N LEU A 135 -21.14 0.49 -24.80
CA LEU A 135 -21.88 0.63 -26.05
C LEU A 135 -21.03 1.33 -27.12
N ARG A 136 -20.24 2.33 -26.73
CA ARG A 136 -19.34 3.04 -27.66
C ARG A 136 -18.23 2.14 -28.17
N VAL A 137 -17.60 1.38 -27.28
CA VAL A 137 -16.57 0.39 -27.65
C VAL A 137 -17.17 -0.68 -28.56
N GLU A 138 -18.33 -1.24 -28.21
CA GLU A 138 -19.03 -2.27 -28.99
C GLU A 138 -19.36 -1.78 -30.40
N LYS A 139 -19.91 -0.58 -30.57
CA LYS A 139 -20.21 -0.04 -31.92
C LYS A 139 -18.95 0.12 -32.78
N ALA A 140 -17.82 0.51 -32.20
CA ALA A 140 -16.56 0.60 -32.95
C ALA A 140 -16.04 -0.78 -33.35
N VAL A 141 -16.13 -1.77 -32.45
CA VAL A 141 -15.76 -3.16 -32.72
C VAL A 141 -16.65 -3.78 -33.80
N GLU A 142 -17.97 -3.54 -33.75
CA GLU A 142 -18.93 -3.98 -34.77
C GLU A 142 -18.62 -3.39 -36.15
N ALA A 143 -18.10 -2.16 -36.20
CA ALA A 143 -17.61 -1.52 -37.42
C ALA A 143 -16.22 -2.01 -37.87
N GLY A 144 -15.62 -2.95 -37.14
CA GLY A 144 -14.36 -3.62 -37.48
C GLY A 144 -13.12 -2.95 -36.93
N ALA A 145 -13.23 -2.13 -35.87
CA ALA A 145 -12.06 -1.62 -35.18
C ALA A 145 -11.21 -2.76 -34.58
N THR A 146 -9.88 -2.64 -34.66
CA THR A 146 -8.93 -3.62 -34.12
C THR A 146 -8.47 -3.29 -32.70
N GLY A 147 -8.81 -2.10 -32.21
CA GLY A 147 -8.55 -1.62 -30.85
C GLY A 147 -9.26 -0.31 -30.60
N VAL A 148 -9.28 0.16 -29.36
CA VAL A 148 -9.94 1.42 -28.97
C VAL A 148 -9.05 2.28 -28.08
N ILE A 149 -8.92 3.56 -28.42
CA ILE A 149 -8.50 4.61 -27.49
C ILE A 149 -9.78 5.34 -27.06
N PHE A 150 -10.18 5.15 -25.81
CA PHE A 150 -11.31 5.84 -25.23
C PHE A 150 -10.83 7.11 -24.52
N VAL A 151 -11.52 8.22 -24.70
CA VAL A 151 -11.10 9.53 -24.19
C VAL A 151 -12.08 9.99 -23.12
N GLU A 152 -11.54 10.31 -21.95
CA GLU A 152 -12.29 10.98 -20.90
C GLU A 152 -12.74 12.38 -21.34
N VAL A 153 -13.91 12.83 -20.87
CA VAL A 153 -14.48 14.13 -21.28
C VAL A 153 -14.25 15.26 -20.29
N TYR A 154 -13.71 14.95 -19.11
CA TYR A 154 -13.49 15.93 -18.05
C TYR A 154 -11.99 16.08 -17.81
N ALA A 155 -11.49 17.32 -17.86
CA ALA A 155 -10.06 17.65 -17.83
C ALA A 155 -9.30 17.02 -16.66
N ASN A 156 -9.92 17.00 -15.46
CA ASN A 156 -9.32 16.45 -14.25
C ASN A 156 -9.78 15.03 -13.91
N LYS A 157 -10.62 14.39 -14.74
CA LYS A 157 -10.94 12.98 -14.56
C LYS A 157 -9.74 12.16 -15.03
N LEU A 158 -9.16 11.41 -14.10
CA LEU A 158 -8.08 10.49 -14.41
C LEU A 158 -8.64 9.18 -14.98
N PRO A 159 -7.97 8.55 -15.94
CA PRO A 159 -8.35 7.24 -16.46
C PRO A 159 -8.49 6.24 -15.31
N GLN A 160 -9.44 5.31 -15.47
CA GLN A 160 -9.74 4.28 -14.47
C GLN A 160 -10.14 2.96 -15.15
N HIS A 161 -10.00 1.83 -14.45
CA HIS A 161 -10.45 0.56 -15.01
C HIS A 161 -11.97 0.45 -14.99
N MET A 162 -12.48 -0.21 -16.01
CA MET A 162 -13.87 -0.61 -16.12
C MET A 162 -13.93 -2.11 -15.79
N ASP A 163 -13.69 -2.45 -14.52
CA ASP A 163 -13.40 -3.80 -13.98
C ASP A 163 -14.46 -4.90 -14.24
N GLN A 164 -15.52 -4.58 -14.97
CA GLN A 164 -16.62 -5.49 -15.32
C GLN A 164 -16.62 -5.92 -16.79
N LEU A 165 -15.63 -5.48 -17.58
CA LEU A 165 -15.70 -5.55 -19.03
C LEU A 165 -14.67 -6.48 -19.64
N ASN A 166 -15.14 -7.61 -20.16
CA ASN A 166 -14.38 -8.39 -21.13
C ASN A 166 -14.46 -7.70 -22.48
N THR A 167 -13.55 -6.76 -22.72
CA THR A 167 -13.40 -6.13 -24.03
C THR A 167 -12.84 -7.15 -25.02
N VAL A 168 -13.45 -7.23 -26.20
CA VAL A 168 -13.04 -8.19 -27.26
C VAL A 168 -11.80 -7.69 -28.00
N VAL A 169 -11.52 -6.39 -27.92
CA VAL A 169 -10.34 -5.75 -28.52
C VAL A 169 -9.54 -4.99 -27.47
N PRO A 170 -8.22 -4.86 -27.66
CA PRO A 170 -7.36 -4.01 -26.85
C PRO A 170 -7.92 -2.60 -26.71
N THR A 171 -7.92 -2.09 -25.48
CA THR A 171 -8.52 -0.79 -25.17
C THR A 171 -7.68 -0.06 -24.15
N CYS A 172 -7.38 1.22 -24.41
CA CYS A 172 -6.78 2.09 -23.43
C CYS A 172 -7.54 3.42 -23.27
N ILE A 173 -7.44 4.03 -22.10
CA ILE A 173 -8.18 5.25 -21.74
C ILE A 173 -7.21 6.43 -21.64
N LEU A 174 -7.49 7.47 -22.40
CA LEU A 174 -6.71 8.70 -22.53
C LEU A 174 -7.38 9.86 -21.78
N ARG A 175 -6.59 10.77 -21.22
CA ARG A 175 -7.08 11.99 -20.57
C ARG A 175 -7.57 13.00 -21.61
N GLU A 176 -8.52 13.85 -21.22
CA GLU A 176 -9.03 14.94 -22.06
C GLU A 176 -7.92 15.92 -22.53
N PRO A 177 -6.98 16.37 -21.66
CA PRO A 177 -5.90 17.25 -22.10
C PRO A 177 -4.94 16.59 -23.10
N ASP A 178 -4.65 15.30 -22.93
CA ASP A 178 -3.82 14.54 -23.85
C ASP A 178 -4.52 14.31 -25.20
N PHE A 179 -5.84 14.11 -25.20
CA PHE A 179 -6.63 14.11 -26.42
C PHE A 179 -6.59 15.47 -27.12
N ASN A 180 -6.79 16.58 -26.41
CA ASN A 180 -6.72 17.91 -27.01
C ASN A 180 -5.33 18.18 -27.63
N ARG A 181 -4.26 17.73 -26.96
CA ARG A 181 -2.89 17.78 -27.51
C ARG A 181 -2.78 16.92 -28.77
N LEU A 182 -3.25 15.67 -28.70
CA LEU A 182 -3.24 14.72 -29.81
C LEU A 182 -3.94 15.32 -31.04
N MET A 183 -5.13 15.89 -30.86
CA MET A 183 -5.93 16.48 -31.93
C MET A 183 -5.26 17.71 -32.55
N THR A 184 -4.55 18.50 -31.74
CA THR A 184 -3.76 19.65 -32.21
C THR A 184 -2.57 19.18 -33.06
N THR A 185 -1.85 18.15 -32.60
CA THR A 185 -0.71 17.58 -33.31
C THR A 185 -1.15 16.91 -34.61
N TRP A 186 -2.26 16.18 -34.58
CA TRP A 186 -2.69 15.33 -35.67
C TRP A 186 -3.31 16.11 -36.84
N CYS A 187 -3.72 17.37 -36.67
CA CYS A 187 -4.27 18.20 -37.76
C CYS A 187 -5.23 17.39 -38.65
N LEU A 188 -6.26 16.80 -38.06
CA LEU A 188 -7.31 16.13 -38.83
C LEU A 188 -7.76 17.13 -39.90
N ASP A 189 -7.55 16.79 -41.15
CA ASP A 189 -7.99 17.67 -42.22
C ASP A 189 -9.53 17.71 -42.26
N GLU A 190 -10.10 18.58 -43.08
CA GLU A 190 -11.56 18.74 -43.18
C GLU A 190 -12.31 17.41 -43.46
N ASN A 191 -11.59 16.38 -43.92
CA ASN A 191 -12.12 15.06 -44.23
C ASN A 191 -11.94 14.04 -43.10
N ASN A 192 -11.35 14.40 -41.95
CA ASN A 192 -11.07 13.49 -40.84
C ASN A 192 -10.31 12.23 -41.29
N HIS A 193 -9.27 12.43 -42.11
CA HIS A 193 -8.46 11.31 -42.54
C HIS A 193 -7.79 10.62 -41.34
N PRO A 194 -7.67 9.29 -41.39
CA PRO A 194 -6.95 8.56 -40.37
C PRO A 194 -5.48 8.96 -40.41
N GLY A 195 -4.84 8.98 -39.25
CA GLY A 195 -3.39 8.95 -39.17
C GLY A 195 -2.89 7.71 -38.49
N PHE A 196 -1.64 7.80 -38.06
CA PHE A 196 -0.84 6.63 -37.73
C PHE A 196 -0.18 6.84 -36.37
N ALA A 197 -0.27 5.82 -35.54
CA ALA A 197 0.35 5.77 -34.23
C ALA A 197 1.13 4.46 -34.07
N ASP A 198 2.22 4.53 -33.33
CA ASP A 198 3.03 3.39 -32.94
C ASP A 198 2.61 2.92 -31.54
N PHE A 199 2.14 1.68 -31.46
CA PHE A 199 1.67 1.02 -30.25
C PHE A 199 2.62 -0.10 -29.77
N THR A 200 3.85 -0.16 -30.30
CA THR A 200 4.84 -1.14 -29.85
C THR A 200 5.19 -0.97 -28.36
N GLY A 201 5.09 0.25 -27.81
CA GLY A 201 5.24 0.56 -26.38
C GLY A 201 3.95 0.43 -25.55
N ALA A 202 2.82 0.11 -26.17
CA ALA A 202 1.51 0.09 -25.51
C ALA A 202 1.20 -1.29 -24.93
N TYR A 203 1.85 -1.64 -23.80
CA TYR A 203 1.55 -2.87 -23.08
C TYR A 203 0.13 -2.90 -22.51
N LEU A 204 -0.49 -4.07 -22.52
CA LEU A 204 -1.79 -4.31 -21.90
C LEU A 204 -1.63 -4.86 -20.49
N TYR A 205 -2.64 -4.63 -19.66
CA TYR A 205 -2.57 -4.97 -18.24
C TYR A 205 -3.25 -6.29 -17.90
N THR A 206 -2.51 -7.16 -17.23
CA THR A 206 -2.99 -8.41 -16.66
C THR A 206 -2.69 -8.39 -15.16
N PRO A 207 -3.70 -8.44 -14.26
CA PRO A 207 -3.47 -8.40 -12.81
C PRO A 207 -2.52 -9.50 -12.29
N GLN A 208 -2.46 -10.65 -12.97
CA GLN A 208 -1.57 -11.75 -12.62
C GLN A 208 -0.08 -11.45 -12.92
N ASP A 209 0.20 -10.46 -13.76
CA ASP A 209 1.54 -10.01 -14.11
C ASP A 209 2.03 -8.85 -13.22
N GLU A 210 1.24 -8.46 -12.22
CA GLU A 210 1.59 -7.39 -11.27
C GLU A 210 2.89 -7.76 -10.53
N PRO A 211 3.97 -6.98 -10.69
CA PRO A 211 5.22 -7.26 -10.01
C PRO A 211 5.05 -7.01 -8.52
N LEU A 212 5.32 -8.03 -7.69
CA LEU A 212 5.41 -7.84 -6.25
C LEU A 212 6.71 -7.09 -5.92
N PRO A 213 6.66 -5.90 -5.30
CA PRO A 213 7.83 -5.18 -4.85
C PRO A 213 8.59 -6.05 -3.85
N ASN A 214 9.92 -6.10 -3.98
CA ASN A 214 10.80 -6.79 -3.05
C ASN A 214 11.94 -5.86 -2.64
N PRO A 215 11.96 -5.38 -1.38
CA PRO A 215 11.04 -5.69 -0.28
C PRO A 215 9.63 -5.11 -0.49
N LEU A 216 8.62 -5.77 0.10
CA LEU A 216 7.24 -5.28 0.07
C LEU A 216 7.06 -4.09 1.03
N ILE A 217 7.63 -4.23 2.22
CA ILE A 217 7.56 -3.25 3.30
C ILE A 217 8.88 -2.48 3.36
N THR A 218 8.75 -1.16 3.32
CA THR A 218 9.80 -0.16 3.54
C THR A 218 9.41 0.68 4.75
N TYR A 219 10.17 1.73 5.02
CA TYR A 219 9.86 2.69 6.07
C TYR A 219 9.72 4.11 5.52
N PHE A 220 9.11 4.94 6.33
CA PHE A 220 9.10 6.39 6.24
C PHE A 220 9.36 6.92 7.64
N GLU A 221 10.12 8.00 7.79
CA GLU A 221 10.48 8.51 9.12
C GLU A 221 9.84 9.87 9.36
N VAL A 222 9.28 10.08 10.55
CA VAL A 222 8.98 11.42 11.04
C VAL A 222 10.28 11.98 11.59
N VAL A 223 10.74 13.11 11.05
CA VAL A 223 12.01 13.77 11.38
C VAL A 223 11.73 15.06 12.14
N ASP A 224 11.01 14.94 13.25
CA ASP A 224 10.68 16.05 14.15
C ASP A 224 11.44 15.89 15.49
N ARG A 225 10.95 16.50 16.58
CA ARG A 225 11.51 16.40 17.95
C ARG A 225 11.67 14.95 18.42
N LEU A 226 10.86 14.05 17.88
CA LEU A 226 10.93 12.62 18.07
C LEU A 226 11.08 11.97 16.71
N THR A 227 12.23 11.33 16.47
CA THR A 227 12.47 10.56 15.25
C THR A 227 11.95 9.14 15.44
N PHE A 228 11.01 8.73 14.59
CA PHE A 228 10.52 7.37 14.58
C PHE A 228 10.17 6.93 13.16
N SER A 229 10.39 5.64 12.89
CA SER A 229 10.16 5.01 11.59
C SER A 229 8.79 4.34 11.60
N ILE A 230 7.97 4.67 10.61
CA ILE A 230 6.67 4.05 10.36
C ILE A 230 6.82 3.04 9.21
N PRO A 231 6.33 1.80 9.37
CA PRO A 231 6.26 0.85 8.26
C PRO A 231 5.34 1.39 7.15
N ALA A 232 5.77 1.20 5.91
CA ALA A 232 5.02 1.62 4.74
C ALA A 232 5.13 0.59 3.60
N LEU A 233 4.08 0.43 2.80
CA LEU A 233 4.18 -0.33 1.55
C LEU A 233 4.70 0.56 0.44
N THR A 234 5.49 -0.08 -0.42
CA THR A 234 5.87 0.49 -1.71
C THR A 234 4.78 0.18 -2.74
N ALA A 235 4.38 1.17 -3.53
CA ALA A 235 3.53 0.95 -4.70
C ALA A 235 4.29 0.32 -5.87
N THR A 236 3.60 -0.49 -6.68
CA THR A 236 4.21 -1.12 -7.87
C THR A 236 4.42 -0.14 -9.02
N PHE A 237 3.61 0.91 -9.09
CA PHE A 237 3.71 2.02 -10.06
C PHE A 237 4.75 3.08 -9.68
N ASN A 238 5.46 2.90 -8.55
CA ASN A 238 6.49 3.84 -8.14
C ASN A 238 7.53 4.05 -9.25
N PRO A 239 8.13 5.24 -9.38
CA PRO A 239 9.25 5.48 -10.29
C PRO A 239 10.37 4.45 -10.08
N SER A 240 11.10 4.12 -11.15
CA SER A 240 12.19 3.13 -11.09
C SER A 240 13.26 3.48 -10.07
N SER A 241 13.54 4.77 -9.91
CA SER A 241 14.44 5.29 -8.90
C SER A 241 14.07 6.71 -8.48
N THR A 242 14.31 7.04 -7.22
CA THR A 242 14.25 8.41 -6.69
C THR A 242 15.35 8.59 -5.66
N ASP A 243 15.90 9.80 -5.57
CA ASP A 243 16.75 10.15 -4.43
C ASP A 243 15.91 10.18 -3.14
N PRO A 244 16.52 9.95 -1.96
CA PRO A 244 15.84 10.16 -0.69
C PRO A 244 15.36 11.61 -0.54
N ILE A 245 14.18 11.79 0.05
CA ILE A 245 13.51 13.08 0.15
C ILE A 245 13.27 13.41 1.62
N THR A 246 13.68 14.60 2.03
CA THR A 246 13.28 15.19 3.31
C THR A 246 12.49 16.46 3.05
N GLY A 247 11.28 16.55 3.60
CA GLY A 247 10.38 17.68 3.39
C GLY A 247 9.26 17.72 4.40
N HIS A 248 8.47 18.80 4.38
CA HIS A 248 7.29 18.87 5.22
C HIS A 248 6.18 18.02 4.61
N ILE A 249 5.46 17.32 5.46
CA ILE A 249 4.24 16.58 5.09
C ILE A 249 3.03 17.48 5.29
N VAL A 250 2.16 17.57 4.28
CA VAL A 250 0.96 18.43 4.29
C VAL A 250 -0.24 17.62 3.87
N GLU A 251 -1.33 17.72 4.64
CA GLU A 251 -2.58 17.04 4.32
C GLU A 251 -3.21 17.60 3.02
N ALA A 252 -3.43 16.73 2.04
CA ALA A 252 -4.06 17.05 0.78
C ALA A 252 -5.59 17.05 0.93
N LYS A 253 -6.14 18.21 1.30
CA LYS A 253 -7.58 18.39 1.54
C LYS A 253 -8.35 18.53 0.24
N PHE A 254 -9.21 17.56 -0.05
CA PHE A 254 -10.13 17.61 -1.19
C PHE A 254 -11.23 18.65 -0.99
N SER A 255 -11.74 19.20 -2.09
CA SER A 255 -12.99 19.95 -2.06
C SER A 255 -14.18 19.05 -1.74
N ASP A 256 -15.25 19.62 -1.19
CA ASP A 256 -16.45 18.87 -0.78
C ASP A 256 -17.04 18.03 -1.91
N ALA A 257 -16.98 18.52 -3.15
CA ALA A 257 -17.47 17.82 -4.34
C ALA A 257 -16.68 16.53 -4.62
N CYS A 258 -15.37 16.53 -4.37
CA CYS A 258 -14.49 15.39 -4.59
C CYS A 258 -14.59 14.31 -3.51
N LEU A 259 -15.21 14.62 -2.36
CA LEU A 259 -15.43 13.69 -1.26
C LEU A 259 -16.74 12.89 -1.38
N GLN A 260 -17.59 13.21 -2.36
CA GLN A 260 -18.86 12.51 -2.58
C GLN A 260 -18.70 11.37 -3.59
N ASP A 261 -19.54 10.34 -3.46
CA ASP A 261 -19.51 9.18 -4.36
C ASP A 261 -20.47 9.29 -5.55
N SER A 262 -21.27 10.36 -5.60
CA SER A 262 -22.22 10.57 -6.69
C SER A 262 -21.51 11.06 -7.95
N PHE A 263 -21.91 10.53 -9.11
CA PHE A 263 -21.28 10.90 -10.37
C PHE A 263 -21.46 12.39 -10.69
N GLU A 264 -22.62 12.99 -10.36
CA GLU A 264 -22.86 14.43 -10.49
C GLU A 264 -21.87 15.25 -9.64
N SER A 265 -21.63 14.86 -8.39
CA SER A 265 -20.63 15.51 -7.54
C SER A 265 -19.22 15.33 -8.11
N CYS A 266 -18.91 14.16 -8.68
CA CYS A 266 -17.63 13.94 -9.34
C CYS A 266 -17.44 14.79 -10.60
N ILE A 267 -18.50 15.06 -11.37
CA ILE A 267 -18.43 16.04 -12.46
C ILE A 267 -18.08 17.43 -11.91
N ALA A 268 -18.70 17.84 -10.81
CA ALA A 268 -18.37 19.11 -10.17
C ALA A 268 -16.91 19.13 -9.66
N CYS A 269 -16.41 18.02 -9.10
CA CYS A 269 -15.02 17.84 -8.73
C CYS A 269 -14.08 17.97 -9.93
N TRP A 270 -14.31 17.21 -11.01
CA TRP A 270 -13.42 17.17 -12.17
C TRP A 270 -13.42 18.46 -12.99
N ASN A 271 -14.49 19.24 -12.94
CA ASN A 271 -14.56 20.56 -13.59
C ASN A 271 -14.14 21.71 -12.65
N GLY A 272 -13.97 21.43 -11.36
CA GLY A 272 -13.69 22.41 -10.33
C GLY A 272 -12.27 22.31 -9.76
N GLU A 273 -12.11 22.87 -8.56
CA GLU A 273 -10.91 22.72 -7.78
C GLU A 273 -10.91 21.39 -7.03
N ILE A 274 -9.87 20.58 -7.24
CA ILE A 274 -9.72 19.28 -6.60
C ILE A 274 -9.33 19.42 -5.13
N PHE A 275 -8.38 20.32 -4.84
CA PHE A 275 -7.85 20.57 -3.51
C PHE A 275 -8.22 21.97 -3.02
N LEU A 276 -8.58 22.10 -1.74
CA LEU A 276 -8.87 23.39 -1.11
C LEU A 276 -7.62 24.26 -0.97
N ASP A 277 -6.46 23.65 -0.69
CA ASP A 277 -5.19 24.35 -0.45
C ASP A 277 -4.12 23.90 -1.45
N ARG A 278 -4.44 23.92 -2.75
CA ARG A 278 -3.57 23.42 -3.84
C ARG A 278 -2.13 23.93 -3.73
N GLU A 279 -1.94 25.23 -3.47
CA GLU A 279 -0.63 25.87 -3.43
C GLU A 279 0.23 25.37 -2.25
N ALA A 280 -0.38 24.91 -1.16
CA ALA A 280 0.34 24.41 0.02
C ALA A 280 1.06 23.08 -0.23
N LEU A 281 0.68 22.35 -1.28
CA LEU A 281 1.27 21.05 -1.64
C LEU A 281 2.55 21.17 -2.48
N ALA A 282 2.78 22.32 -3.12
CA ALA A 282 3.93 22.51 -4.01
C ALA A 282 5.25 22.44 -3.24
N GLY A 283 6.16 21.55 -3.68
CA GLY A 283 7.45 21.30 -3.03
C GLY A 283 7.36 20.54 -1.70
N LYS A 284 6.18 19.99 -1.35
CA LYS A 284 5.91 19.28 -0.10
C LYS A 284 5.55 17.82 -0.36
N ILE A 285 5.47 17.02 0.69
CA ILE A 285 5.00 15.64 0.63
C ILE A 285 3.49 15.65 0.88
N ALA A 286 2.71 15.23 -0.10
CA ALA A 286 1.26 15.19 0.00
C ALA A 286 0.82 14.01 0.87
N PHE A 287 -0.01 14.27 1.87
CA PHE A 287 -0.57 13.25 2.74
C PHE A 287 -2.08 13.11 2.53
N PHE A 288 -2.50 11.92 2.12
CA PHE A 288 -3.90 11.59 1.91
C PHE A 288 -4.40 10.75 3.09
N ASN A 289 -5.33 11.27 3.89
CA ASN A 289 -5.90 10.51 5.01
C ASN A 289 -7.38 10.21 4.77
N PHE A 290 -7.72 8.92 4.74
CA PHE A 290 -9.07 8.44 4.46
C PHE A 290 -9.53 7.43 5.51
N PRO A 291 -9.77 7.86 6.76
CA PRO A 291 -10.08 6.97 7.87
C PRO A 291 -11.38 6.19 7.68
N TYR A 292 -12.29 6.70 6.84
CA TYR A 292 -13.61 6.11 6.59
C TYR A 292 -13.77 5.50 5.19
N GLY A 293 -12.69 5.40 4.43
CA GLY A 293 -12.70 4.88 3.07
C GLY A 293 -12.30 5.90 2.02
N ILE A 294 -11.92 5.37 0.86
CA ILE A 294 -11.41 6.09 -0.30
C ILE A 294 -12.51 7.00 -0.90
N PRO A 295 -12.22 8.28 -1.21
CA PRO A 295 -13.19 9.21 -1.79
C PRO A 295 -13.62 8.76 -3.19
N GLY A 296 -14.92 8.78 -3.47
CA GLY A 296 -15.49 8.09 -4.64
C GLY A 296 -15.13 8.62 -6.02
N CYS A 297 -14.60 9.84 -6.14
CA CYS A 297 -14.21 10.38 -7.46
C CYS A 297 -12.84 9.91 -7.95
N PHE A 298 -11.99 9.38 -7.06
CA PHE A 298 -10.66 8.85 -7.37
C PHE A 298 -10.43 7.55 -6.61
N ASN A 299 -10.65 6.41 -7.28
CA ASN A 299 -10.74 5.10 -6.64
C ASN A 299 -9.43 4.29 -6.67
N TYR A 300 -8.39 4.75 -7.35
CA TYR A 300 -7.14 3.99 -7.52
C TYR A 300 -5.92 4.70 -6.92
N TYR A 301 -5.01 3.94 -6.32
CA TYR A 301 -3.81 4.47 -5.65
C TYR A 301 -2.96 5.40 -6.52
N TYR A 302 -2.76 5.04 -7.79
CA TYR A 302 -1.98 5.87 -8.71
C TYR A 302 -2.62 7.23 -8.98
N GLN A 303 -3.95 7.36 -8.86
CA GLN A 303 -4.65 8.62 -9.12
C GLN A 303 -4.21 9.68 -8.11
N TRP A 304 -4.04 9.33 -6.83
CA TRP A 304 -3.55 10.27 -5.83
C TRP A 304 -2.10 10.67 -6.05
N SER A 305 -1.26 9.76 -6.55
CA SER A 305 0.12 10.09 -6.95
C SER A 305 0.13 11.09 -8.11
N ILE A 306 -0.68 10.86 -9.14
CA ILE A 306 -0.84 11.78 -10.27
C ILE A 306 -1.37 13.14 -9.81
N LEU A 307 -2.39 13.17 -8.94
CA LEU A 307 -2.94 14.42 -8.42
C LEU A 307 -1.91 15.20 -7.61
N ALA A 308 -1.13 14.54 -6.75
CA ALA A 308 -0.04 15.14 -5.99
C ALA A 308 1.06 15.71 -6.92
N GLN A 309 1.49 14.93 -7.91
CA GLN A 309 2.47 15.36 -8.91
C GLN A 309 1.99 16.60 -9.69
N ASN A 310 0.71 16.62 -10.10
CA ASN A 310 0.12 17.74 -10.87
C ASN A 310 0.02 19.06 -10.10
N VAL A 311 0.14 19.01 -8.77
CA VAL A 311 0.19 20.20 -7.90
C VAL A 311 1.60 20.51 -7.40
N GLY A 312 2.61 19.78 -7.90
CA GLY A 312 4.01 20.03 -7.61
C GLY A 312 4.49 19.42 -6.30
N ALA A 313 3.78 18.46 -5.70
CA ALA A 313 4.29 17.71 -4.58
C ALA A 313 5.54 16.91 -5.00
N ILE A 314 6.43 16.65 -4.04
CA ILE A 314 7.69 15.90 -4.26
C ILE A 314 7.62 14.45 -3.80
N GLY A 315 6.51 14.06 -3.18
CA GLY A 315 6.24 12.71 -2.67
C GLY A 315 4.78 12.60 -2.24
N ALA A 316 4.28 11.38 -2.11
CA ALA A 316 2.92 11.13 -1.67
C ALA A 316 2.87 9.97 -0.67
N VAL A 317 2.12 10.17 0.41
CA VAL A 317 1.84 9.16 1.43
C VAL A 317 0.33 9.07 1.61
N ILE A 318 -0.21 7.86 1.64
CA ILE A 318 -1.63 7.63 1.92
C ILE A 318 -1.83 6.76 3.16
N GLY A 319 -2.69 7.23 4.04
CA GLY A 319 -3.27 6.44 5.12
C GLY A 319 -4.41 5.55 4.61
N THR A 320 -4.26 4.24 4.77
CA THR A 320 -5.36 3.29 4.51
C THR A 320 -6.40 3.35 5.63
N SER A 321 -7.61 2.83 5.38
CA SER A 321 -8.63 2.64 6.43
C SER A 321 -8.40 1.38 7.28
N ALA A 322 -7.30 0.66 7.04
CA ALA A 322 -6.98 -0.62 7.64
C ALA A 322 -5.84 -0.53 8.66
N ASP A 323 -5.90 -1.33 9.71
CA ASP A 323 -4.82 -1.46 10.70
C ASP A 323 -3.78 -2.54 10.29
N HIS A 324 -3.78 -2.95 9.02
CA HIS A 324 -2.79 -3.84 8.44
C HIS A 324 -2.71 -3.67 6.92
N PHE A 325 -1.63 -4.19 6.35
CA PHE A 325 -1.37 -4.19 4.93
C PHE A 325 -2.14 -5.32 4.24
N TYR A 326 -3.31 -4.99 3.66
CA TYR A 326 -4.11 -5.98 2.92
C TYR A 326 -3.54 -6.28 1.53
N HIS A 327 -3.08 -5.25 0.81
CA HIS A 327 -2.72 -5.36 -0.59
C HIS A 327 -1.58 -4.42 -0.95
N VAL A 328 -0.70 -4.86 -1.85
CA VAL A 328 0.28 -4.00 -2.50
C VAL A 328 -0.48 -2.92 -3.28
N PRO A 329 -0.11 -1.64 -3.17
CA PRO A 329 -0.72 -0.57 -3.97
C PRO A 329 -0.35 -0.76 -5.44
N GLY A 330 -1.22 -1.46 -6.16
CA GLY A 330 -1.21 -1.60 -7.60
C GLY A 330 -1.98 -0.46 -8.30
N MET A 331 -1.94 -0.39 -9.62
CA MET A 331 -1.33 -1.35 -10.55
C MET A 331 -0.05 -0.79 -11.15
N TYR A 332 0.85 -1.63 -11.68
CA TYR A 332 2.11 -1.15 -12.24
C TYR A 332 1.94 -0.38 -13.55
N LEU A 333 0.87 -0.57 -14.34
CA LEU A 333 0.62 0.24 -15.55
C LEU A 333 -0.34 1.39 -15.23
N VAL A 334 0.16 2.62 -15.31
CA VAL A 334 -0.56 3.86 -14.99
C VAL A 334 -0.60 4.82 -16.20
N PRO A 335 -1.59 5.73 -16.28
CA PRO A 335 -1.79 6.60 -17.44
C PRO A 335 -0.86 7.82 -17.46
N GLU A 336 0.25 7.79 -16.72
CA GLU A 336 1.19 8.91 -16.66
C GLU A 336 2.55 8.43 -16.16
N GLN A 337 3.62 9.10 -16.60
CA GLN A 337 4.94 8.88 -16.02
C GLN A 337 4.99 9.52 -14.62
N LEU A 338 4.99 8.67 -13.59
CA LEU A 338 5.17 9.10 -12.21
C LEU A 338 6.65 9.34 -11.92
N THR A 339 6.94 10.48 -11.29
CA THR A 339 8.29 10.93 -10.92
C THR A 339 8.49 11.08 -9.42
N ILE A 340 7.41 11.02 -8.65
CA ILE A 340 7.43 11.12 -7.19
C ILE A 340 7.23 9.74 -6.56
N PRO A 341 7.87 9.46 -5.41
CA PRO A 341 7.65 8.22 -4.69
C PRO A 341 6.28 8.26 -3.99
N PHE A 342 5.62 7.11 -3.96
CA PHE A 342 4.33 6.88 -3.33
C PHE A 342 4.43 5.74 -2.32
N PHE A 343 3.90 6.00 -1.12
CA PHE A 343 3.90 5.02 -0.03
C PHE A 343 2.52 4.93 0.61
N THR A 344 2.18 3.77 1.16
CA THR A 344 0.95 3.60 1.95
C THR A 344 1.27 3.17 3.37
N ILE A 345 0.52 3.70 4.32
CA ILE A 345 0.68 3.41 5.75
C ILE A 345 -0.66 2.92 6.33
N MET A 346 -0.58 2.22 7.46
CA MET A 346 -1.76 1.77 8.19
C MET A 346 -2.53 2.95 8.78
N ARG A 347 -3.84 2.76 9.01
CA ARG A 347 -4.77 3.78 9.52
C ARG A 347 -4.27 4.47 10.77
N MET A 348 -3.78 3.72 11.75
CA MET A 348 -3.26 4.25 13.01
C MET A 348 -2.05 5.20 12.81
N HIS A 349 -1.15 4.89 11.86
CA HIS A 349 -0.01 5.74 11.56
C HIS A 349 -0.47 6.99 10.83
N ALA A 350 -1.49 6.85 9.97
CA ALA A 350 -2.14 7.98 9.33
C ALA A 350 -2.82 8.90 10.35
N GLU A 351 -3.53 8.34 11.33
CA GLU A 351 -4.14 9.08 12.45
C GLU A 351 -3.06 9.79 13.29
N THR A 352 -1.91 9.14 13.51
CA THR A 352 -0.76 9.73 14.20
C THR A 352 -0.19 10.93 13.43
N ILE A 353 0.05 10.78 12.12
CA ILE A 353 0.52 11.88 11.27
C ILE A 353 -0.52 13.01 11.22
N SER A 354 -1.80 12.71 11.06
CA SER A 354 -2.86 13.73 11.11
C SER A 354 -2.87 14.47 12.45
N HIS A 355 -2.70 13.78 13.57
CA HIS A 355 -2.61 14.42 14.88
C HIS A 355 -1.40 15.36 14.96
N LEU A 356 -0.24 14.94 14.46
CA LEU A 356 0.95 15.79 14.38
C LEU A 356 0.72 17.02 13.49
N ILE A 357 0.11 16.85 12.30
CA ILE A 357 -0.21 17.97 11.40
C ILE A 357 -1.21 18.94 12.05
N VAL A 358 -2.20 18.45 12.78
CA VAL A 358 -3.19 19.32 13.45
C VAL A 358 -2.57 20.08 14.62
N THR A 359 -1.65 19.44 15.35
CA THR A 359 -1.00 20.03 16.53
C THR A 359 0.14 20.97 16.15
N ASP A 360 0.84 20.69 15.05
CA ASP A 360 1.93 21.51 14.54
C ASP A 360 2.00 21.52 12.98
N PRO A 361 1.11 22.27 12.31
CA PRO A 361 0.92 22.18 10.86
C PRO A 361 2.12 22.63 10.02
N GLU A 362 3.06 23.38 10.58
CA GLU A 362 4.24 23.85 9.84
C GLU A 362 5.53 23.10 10.20
N GLU A 363 5.59 22.31 11.28
CA GLU A 363 6.83 21.65 11.72
C GLU A 363 6.94 20.16 11.34
N VAL A 364 5.89 19.47 10.89
CA VAL A 364 5.99 18.02 10.62
C VAL A 364 6.87 17.74 9.39
N MET A 365 8.14 17.47 9.68
CA MET A 365 9.16 17.07 8.73
C MET A 365 9.22 15.56 8.65
N VAL A 366 9.43 15.05 7.45
CA VAL A 366 9.48 13.62 7.21
C VAL A 366 10.59 13.27 6.22
N PHE A 367 11.07 12.04 6.31
CA PHE A 367 12.01 11.42 5.40
C PHE A 367 11.35 10.27 4.65
N LEU A 368 11.34 10.37 3.32
CA LEU A 368 11.00 9.29 2.41
C LEU A 368 12.31 8.69 1.90
N PRO A 369 12.52 7.36 2.04
CA PRO A 369 13.72 6.76 1.52
C PRO A 369 13.75 6.80 -0.01
N GLY A 370 14.96 6.78 -0.57
CA GLY A 370 15.14 6.67 -2.01
C GLY A 370 14.66 5.33 -2.54
N LEU A 371 14.23 5.31 -3.80
CA LEU A 371 13.79 4.11 -4.48
C LEU A 371 14.89 3.55 -5.37
N VAL A 372 15.03 2.22 -5.40
CA VAL A 372 15.84 1.47 -6.34
C VAL A 372 14.98 0.33 -6.88
N ASN A 373 14.84 0.22 -8.20
CA ASN A 373 13.92 -0.71 -8.85
C ASN A 373 12.50 -0.62 -8.28
N ARG A 374 12.01 0.61 -8.10
CA ARG A 374 10.67 0.94 -7.57
C ARG A 374 10.48 0.69 -6.08
N THR A 375 11.40 0.00 -5.43
CA THR A 375 11.32 -0.39 -4.02
C THR A 375 12.16 0.51 -3.12
N GLY A 376 11.62 0.80 -1.94
CA GLY A 376 12.41 1.35 -0.85
C GLY A 376 13.36 0.31 -0.24
N PRO A 377 14.25 0.74 0.68
CA PRO A 377 15.06 -0.16 1.48
C PRO A 377 14.19 -1.11 2.30
N THR A 378 14.73 -2.28 2.61
CA THR A 378 14.03 -3.26 3.45
C THR A 378 13.76 -2.67 4.81
N TYR A 379 12.48 -2.57 5.15
CA TYR A 379 12.08 -2.45 6.53
C TYR A 379 11.95 -3.85 7.10
N PHE A 380 12.65 -4.11 8.19
CA PHE A 380 12.51 -5.35 8.95
C PHE A 380 11.22 -5.26 9.77
N SER A 381 10.09 -5.37 9.07
CA SER A 381 8.81 -5.70 9.65
C SER A 381 8.80 -7.22 9.82
N ASP A 382 8.81 -7.70 11.06
CA ASP A 382 8.47 -9.10 11.33
C ASP A 382 7.03 -9.34 10.84
N GLU A 383 6.86 -9.87 9.63
CA GLU A 383 5.65 -10.61 9.34
C GLU A 383 5.59 -11.75 10.36
N ARG A 384 4.43 -11.94 10.98
CA ARG A 384 4.18 -12.92 12.05
C ARG A 384 4.55 -14.37 11.66
N ASP A 385 4.80 -14.61 10.38
CA ASP A 385 4.67 -15.93 9.79
C ASP A 385 5.90 -16.82 9.89
N GLU A 386 7.13 -16.33 10.10
CA GLU A 386 8.31 -17.23 10.17
C GLU A 386 9.43 -16.74 11.11
N MET A 387 9.19 -16.76 12.42
CA MET A 387 10.31 -16.72 13.38
C MET A 387 10.98 -18.09 13.50
N ASN A 388 12.30 -18.12 13.37
CA ASN A 388 13.07 -19.33 13.65
C ASN A 388 12.90 -19.72 15.12
N SER A 389 12.74 -21.02 15.38
CA SER A 389 12.64 -21.52 16.74
C SER A 389 13.97 -21.40 17.49
N THR A 390 13.88 -21.08 18.77
CA THR A 390 14.98 -21.02 19.72
C THR A 390 14.53 -21.63 21.04
N LEU A 391 15.48 -21.90 21.93
CA LEU A 391 15.24 -22.44 23.26
C LEU A 391 15.65 -21.40 24.31
N LEU A 392 14.73 -21.11 25.23
CA LEU A 392 14.95 -20.25 26.38
C LEU A 392 15.18 -21.13 27.60
N GLU A 393 16.26 -20.87 28.33
CA GLU A 393 16.53 -21.48 29.63
C GLU A 393 16.22 -20.46 30.73
N MET A 394 15.24 -20.76 31.59
CA MET A 394 14.84 -19.92 32.72
C MET A 394 15.18 -20.62 34.04
N TRP A 395 15.50 -19.84 35.07
CA TRP A 395 15.75 -20.35 36.42
C TRP A 395 14.77 -19.76 37.42
N GLU A 396 14.27 -20.64 38.28
CA GLU A 396 13.46 -20.26 39.42
C GLU A 396 14.39 -20.00 40.62
N GLU A 397 14.23 -18.85 41.29
CA GLU A 397 14.92 -18.52 42.53
C GLU A 397 14.34 -19.34 43.69
N THR A 398 14.57 -20.66 43.66
CA THR A 398 14.30 -21.56 44.77
C THR A 398 15.61 -22.14 45.29
N SER A 399 15.60 -22.63 46.53
CA SER A 399 16.74 -23.31 47.18
C SER A 399 17.31 -24.51 46.41
N THR A 400 16.72 -24.90 45.28
CA THR A 400 17.07 -26.09 44.49
C THR A 400 17.47 -25.81 43.04
N GLN A 401 17.65 -24.55 42.60
CA GLN A 401 18.06 -24.18 41.22
C GLN A 401 17.39 -25.05 40.14
N THR A 402 16.08 -24.92 39.99
CA THR A 402 15.33 -25.62 38.94
C THR A 402 15.39 -24.84 37.63
N THR A 403 15.94 -25.46 36.59
CA THR A 403 15.97 -24.96 35.21
C THR A 403 14.70 -25.39 34.47
N MET A 404 14.11 -24.49 33.68
CA MET A 404 13.05 -24.81 32.73
C MET A 404 13.45 -24.37 31.32
N ASN A 405 13.20 -25.23 30.35
CA ASN A 405 13.42 -24.91 28.94
C ASN A 405 12.07 -24.65 28.28
N CYS A 406 11.88 -23.47 27.72
CA CYS A 406 10.71 -23.18 26.89
C CYS A 406 11.13 -22.90 25.44
N SER A 407 10.31 -23.35 24.50
CA SER A 407 10.49 -23.01 23.09
C SER A 407 9.99 -21.59 22.81
N ALA A 408 10.67 -20.90 21.91
CA ALA A 408 10.42 -19.52 21.55
C ALA A 408 10.71 -19.30 20.06
N GLY A 409 10.16 -18.24 19.46
CA GLY A 409 10.65 -17.65 18.21
C GLY A 409 11.78 -16.65 18.49
N GLN A 410 12.65 -16.46 17.52
CA GLN A 410 13.66 -15.41 17.53
C GLN A 410 13.42 -14.44 16.38
N ALA A 411 13.31 -13.15 16.70
CA ALA A 411 13.16 -12.10 15.70
C ALA A 411 14.37 -12.06 14.77
N THR A 412 14.13 -11.75 13.50
CA THR A 412 15.17 -11.75 12.45
C THR A 412 16.19 -10.62 12.63
N TYR A 413 15.82 -9.55 13.34
CA TYR A 413 16.70 -8.42 13.68
C TYR A 413 17.45 -8.58 15.01
N ASN A 414 17.38 -9.76 15.66
CA ASN A 414 18.26 -10.02 16.80
C ASN A 414 19.73 -9.92 16.39
N PRO A 415 20.61 -9.38 17.27
CA PRO A 415 22.03 -9.39 17.00
C PRO A 415 22.52 -10.83 16.75
N LEU A 416 23.33 -11.01 15.70
CA LEU A 416 23.91 -12.31 15.31
C LEU A 416 24.62 -13.02 16.48
N THR A 417 25.17 -12.23 17.40
CA THR A 417 25.80 -12.69 18.64
C THR A 417 25.31 -11.84 19.79
N HIS A 418 24.79 -12.48 20.83
CA HIS A 418 24.49 -11.85 22.12
C HIS A 418 25.03 -12.73 23.23
N GLU A 419 25.73 -12.16 24.21
CA GLU A 419 26.36 -12.94 25.31
C GLU A 419 25.32 -13.55 26.28
N GLY A 420 24.04 -13.21 26.10
CA GLY A 420 22.96 -13.58 26.99
C GLY A 420 22.99 -12.76 28.27
N VAL A 421 21.89 -12.79 29.01
CA VAL A 421 21.82 -12.14 30.33
C VAL A 421 22.77 -12.89 31.27
N PRO A 422 23.72 -12.22 31.96
CA PRO A 422 24.55 -12.87 32.96
C PRO A 422 23.65 -13.50 34.03
N CYS A 423 23.91 -14.77 34.38
CA CYS A 423 23.25 -15.39 35.52
C CYS A 423 23.58 -14.56 36.78
N PRO A 424 22.59 -14.15 37.59
CA PRO A 424 22.88 -13.49 38.86
C PRO A 424 23.71 -14.42 39.71
N ASP A 425 24.75 -13.88 40.34
CA ASP A 425 25.49 -14.63 41.33
C ASP A 425 24.63 -14.72 42.60
N PHE A 426 23.85 -15.80 42.72
CA PHE A 426 22.92 -16.03 43.83
C PHE A 426 23.62 -16.12 45.20
N GLU A 427 24.94 -16.31 45.24
CA GLU A 427 25.73 -16.29 46.48
C GLU A 427 26.10 -14.87 46.94
N LEU A 428 25.97 -13.85 46.07
CA LEU A 428 26.20 -12.43 46.36
C LEU A 428 24.89 -11.63 46.26
N GLN A 429 24.03 -11.77 47.28
CA GLN A 429 22.75 -11.06 47.43
C GLN A 429 22.86 -9.53 47.66
N ILE A 430 23.89 -8.85 47.13
CA ILE A 430 24.04 -7.39 47.30
C ILE A 430 24.26 -6.74 45.92
N GLY A 431 23.15 -6.37 45.27
CA GLY A 431 23.13 -5.24 44.33
C GLY A 431 23.15 -5.53 42.82
N LEU A 432 22.93 -6.77 42.37
CA LEU A 432 22.70 -7.05 40.94
C LEU A 432 21.19 -7.02 40.63
N GLU A 433 20.65 -5.83 40.43
CA GLU A 433 19.26 -5.57 39.99
C GLU A 433 19.04 -5.78 38.49
N ALA A 434 19.93 -6.49 37.79
CA ALA A 434 19.86 -6.67 36.34
C ALA A 434 19.43 -8.10 35.99
N GLY A 435 18.46 -8.23 35.07
CA GLY A 435 18.04 -9.51 34.49
C GLY A 435 16.82 -10.16 35.11
N LEU A 436 16.11 -9.49 36.04
CA LEU A 436 14.83 -9.98 36.56
C LEU A 436 13.75 -9.91 35.49
N LEU A 437 12.75 -10.79 35.57
CA LEU A 437 11.53 -10.66 34.78
C LEU A 437 10.68 -9.52 35.33
N ALA A 438 10.25 -8.60 34.46
CA ALA A 438 9.32 -7.54 34.80
C ALA A 438 8.17 -7.51 33.80
N TRP A 439 6.92 -7.53 34.27
CA TRP A 439 5.76 -7.32 33.41
C TRP A 439 5.64 -5.85 33.03
N ALA A 440 5.48 -5.60 31.73
CA ALA A 440 5.10 -4.30 31.22
C ALA A 440 3.65 -4.32 30.71
N GLU A 441 2.95 -3.25 31.04
CA GLU A 441 1.63 -2.90 30.53
C GLU A 441 1.72 -1.67 29.63
N PRO A 442 0.73 -1.44 28.76
CA PRO A 442 0.62 -0.19 28.04
C PRO A 442 0.51 0.98 29.03
N SER A 443 1.12 2.11 28.67
CA SER A 443 0.86 3.36 29.35
C SER A 443 -0.63 3.74 29.27
N GLN A 444 -1.03 4.77 30.02
CA GLN A 444 -2.44 5.21 29.98
C GLN A 444 -2.83 5.69 28.58
N GLU A 445 -1.89 6.24 27.84
CA GLU A 445 -2.03 6.76 26.49
C GLU A 445 -2.06 5.61 25.46
N CYS A 446 -1.41 4.47 25.74
CA CYS A 446 -1.30 3.34 24.81
C CYS A 446 -2.35 2.24 25.01
N ASN A 447 -3.25 2.37 25.98
CA ASN A 447 -4.20 1.31 26.34
C ASN A 447 -5.54 1.34 25.59
N ASN A 448 -5.75 2.30 24.70
CA ASN A 448 -7.01 2.49 23.97
C ASN A 448 -6.75 2.85 22.51
N ARG A 449 -7.52 2.25 21.60
CA ARG A 449 -7.43 2.50 20.16
C ARG A 449 -7.68 3.97 19.80
N SER A 450 -8.51 4.67 20.58
CA SER A 450 -8.77 6.09 20.37
C SER A 450 -7.62 7.01 20.80
N THR A 451 -6.62 6.48 21.50
CA THR A 451 -5.48 7.26 22.01
C THR A 451 -4.15 6.85 21.38
N CYS A 452 -4.18 6.03 20.32
CA CYS A 452 -2.96 5.54 19.69
C CYS A 452 -2.11 6.64 19.07
N ALA A 453 -2.73 7.71 18.56
CA ALA A 453 -1.99 8.87 18.10
C ALA A 453 -1.18 9.49 19.24
N GLU A 454 -1.80 9.74 20.42
CA GLU A 454 -1.09 10.28 21.57
C GLU A 454 -0.02 9.32 22.12
N CYS A 455 -0.27 8.00 22.06
CA CYS A 455 0.70 6.97 22.45
C CYS A 455 1.96 6.99 21.58
N LEU A 456 1.78 6.94 20.25
CA LEU A 456 2.88 6.76 19.31
C LEU A 456 3.78 7.99 19.21
N ILE A 457 3.28 9.18 19.55
CA ILE A 457 4.09 10.40 19.65
C ILE A 457 4.80 10.55 21.01
N GLN A 458 4.58 9.67 21.99
CA GLN A 458 5.40 9.70 23.21
C GLN A 458 6.81 9.19 22.93
N PRO A 459 7.83 9.64 23.70
CA PRO A 459 9.11 8.94 23.73
C PRO A 459 8.88 7.44 23.96
N ALA A 460 9.52 6.58 23.17
CA ALA A 460 9.22 5.14 23.17
C ALA A 460 9.27 4.49 24.57
N GLY A 461 10.17 4.95 25.45
CA GLY A 461 10.26 4.45 26.84
C GLY A 461 9.09 4.82 27.75
N HIS A 462 8.24 5.78 27.36
CA HIS A 462 7.03 6.19 28.08
C HIS A 462 5.77 5.45 27.59
N GLN A 463 5.87 4.65 26.54
CA GLN A 463 4.76 3.86 26.01
C GLN A 463 4.48 2.61 26.87
N LEU A 464 5.45 2.24 27.72
CA LEU A 464 5.37 1.14 28.68
C LEU A 464 5.28 1.65 30.11
N ARG A 465 4.58 0.89 30.96
CA ARG A 465 4.63 1.03 32.42
C ARG A 465 4.88 -0.33 33.07
N ALA A 466 5.60 -0.37 34.19
CA ALA A 466 5.75 -1.59 34.96
C ALA A 466 4.50 -1.90 35.79
N THR A 467 4.11 -3.17 35.87
CA THR A 467 2.84 -3.57 36.50
C THR A 467 2.92 -3.66 38.03
N ASP A 468 4.10 -3.86 38.61
CA ASP A 468 4.23 -4.23 40.04
C ASP A 468 5.31 -3.43 40.78
N GLY A 469 5.60 -2.20 40.32
CA GLY A 469 6.60 -1.32 40.94
C GLY A 469 8.06 -1.72 40.66
N HIS A 470 8.29 -2.80 39.91
CA HIS A 470 9.60 -3.15 39.37
C HIS A 470 10.08 -2.11 38.34
N SER A 471 11.39 -1.94 38.25
CA SER A 471 11.99 -1.13 37.18
C SER A 471 11.97 -1.91 35.87
N LEU A 472 11.64 -1.25 34.76
CA LEU A 472 11.83 -1.81 33.42
C LEU A 472 13.31 -1.79 32.99
N THR A 473 14.09 -0.88 33.56
CA THR A 473 15.50 -0.69 33.22
C THR A 473 16.37 -1.83 33.72
N ASN A 474 17.27 -2.32 32.87
CA ASN A 474 18.17 -3.47 33.07
C ASN A 474 17.48 -4.81 33.33
N ASN A 475 16.16 -4.89 33.15
CA ASN A 475 15.38 -6.11 33.34
C ASN A 475 14.92 -6.71 32.01
N ILE A 476 14.50 -7.96 32.06
CA ILE A 476 13.88 -8.65 30.94
C ILE A 476 12.39 -8.37 31.02
N ILE A 477 11.87 -7.65 30.04
CA ILE A 477 10.48 -7.23 30.05
C ILE A 477 9.61 -8.30 29.40
N ILE A 478 8.48 -8.62 30.02
CA ILE A 478 7.44 -9.45 29.42
C ILE A 478 6.28 -8.55 29.01
N ILE A 479 5.87 -8.65 27.74
CA ILE A 479 4.75 -7.94 27.16
C ILE A 479 3.75 -8.96 26.62
N ARG A 480 2.45 -8.75 26.91
CA ARG A 480 1.35 -9.46 26.24
C ARG A 480 0.91 -8.62 25.05
N GLU A 481 0.98 -9.19 23.84
CA GLU A 481 0.65 -8.46 22.61
C GLU A 481 -0.75 -7.84 22.67
N LEU A 482 -1.74 -8.63 23.12
CA LEU A 482 -3.14 -8.21 23.21
C LEU A 482 -3.41 -7.03 24.15
N ASP A 483 -2.52 -6.74 25.10
CA ASP A 483 -2.68 -5.59 25.99
C ASP A 483 -2.38 -4.27 25.24
N PHE A 484 -1.65 -4.33 24.12
CA PHE A 484 -1.15 -3.18 23.38
C PHE A 484 -1.93 -2.95 22.09
N VAL A 485 -3.12 -2.36 22.22
CA VAL A 485 -4.02 -2.06 21.09
C VAL A 485 -3.46 -1.05 20.06
N CYS A 486 -2.33 -0.42 20.37
CA CYS A 486 -1.66 0.57 19.54
C CYS A 486 -0.35 0.09 18.92
N PHE A 487 0.11 -1.14 19.21
CA PHE A 487 1.31 -1.71 18.61
C PHE A 487 0.89 -2.83 17.65
N HIS A 488 1.50 -2.87 16.48
CA HIS A 488 1.12 -3.76 15.38
C HIS A 488 2.32 -4.47 14.75
N SER A 489 3.54 -4.15 15.19
CA SER A 489 4.76 -4.87 14.84
C SER A 489 5.61 -5.16 16.07
N PHE A 490 6.30 -6.30 16.09
CA PHE A 490 7.26 -6.62 17.17
C PHE A 490 8.36 -5.57 17.33
N ASN A 491 8.67 -4.82 16.26
CA ASN A 491 9.63 -3.71 16.32
C ASN A 491 9.16 -2.56 17.25
N GLU A 492 7.87 -2.28 17.33
CA GLU A 492 7.33 -1.25 18.24
C GLU A 492 7.48 -1.65 19.71
N TYR A 493 7.14 -2.90 20.03
CA TYR A 493 7.34 -3.47 21.37
C TYR A 493 8.81 -3.42 21.80
N THR A 494 9.71 -3.81 20.90
CA THR A 494 11.15 -3.89 21.18
C THR A 494 11.78 -2.51 21.28
N SER A 495 11.36 -1.56 20.44
CA SER A 495 11.77 -0.15 20.51
C SER A 495 11.31 0.50 21.82
N ALA A 496 10.07 0.27 22.23
CA ALA A 496 9.52 0.77 23.49
C ALA A 496 10.26 0.16 24.70
N ALA A 497 10.49 -1.15 24.70
CA ALA A 497 11.24 -1.84 25.74
C ALA A 497 12.69 -1.32 25.81
N SER A 498 13.35 -1.18 24.66
CA SER A 498 14.71 -0.65 24.56
C SER A 498 14.83 0.74 25.14
N ALA A 499 13.91 1.63 24.77
CA ALA A 499 13.89 3.00 25.24
C ALA A 499 13.53 3.10 26.73
N ALA A 500 12.78 2.15 27.29
CA ALA A 500 12.58 2.00 28.73
C ALA A 500 13.82 1.46 29.48
N GLY A 501 14.88 1.12 28.74
CA GLY A 501 16.13 0.59 29.25
C GLY A 501 16.11 -0.92 29.50
N ALA A 502 15.19 -1.66 28.89
CA ALA A 502 15.14 -3.12 28.98
C ALA A 502 16.47 -3.73 28.54
N TYR A 503 16.84 -4.85 29.17
CA TYR A 503 17.95 -5.68 28.73
C TYR A 503 17.53 -6.60 27.57
N ALA A 504 16.33 -7.16 27.67
CA ALA A 504 15.71 -7.98 26.64
C ALA A 504 14.19 -7.86 26.76
N VAL A 505 13.46 -8.28 25.73
CA VAL A 505 11.99 -8.33 25.75
C VAL A 505 11.49 -9.68 25.28
N PHE A 506 10.46 -10.16 25.97
CA PHE A 506 9.62 -11.28 25.58
C PHE A 506 8.25 -10.76 25.19
N ILE A 507 7.83 -11.09 23.97
CA ILE A 507 6.48 -10.79 23.51
C ILE A 507 5.72 -12.11 23.50
N ILE A 508 4.61 -12.13 24.23
CA ILE A 508 3.68 -13.24 24.29
C ILE A 508 2.53 -12.89 23.33
N ASP A 509 2.53 -13.54 22.18
CA ASP A 509 1.39 -13.54 21.26
C ASP A 509 0.30 -14.49 21.79
N TYR A 510 -0.94 -14.02 21.78
CA TYR A 510 -2.12 -14.78 22.19
C TYR A 510 -3.03 -14.93 20.97
N GLU A 511 -2.81 -15.99 20.20
CA GLU A 511 -3.87 -16.48 19.32
C GLU A 511 -4.89 -17.28 20.15
N ASP A 512 -6.15 -17.01 19.86
CA ASP A 512 -7.38 -17.41 20.54
C ASP A 512 -7.45 -18.90 20.95
N HIS A 513 -7.01 -19.25 22.16
CA HIS A 513 -7.24 -20.55 22.78
C HIS A 513 -7.96 -20.44 24.12
N THR A 514 -9.29 -20.41 23.99
CA THR A 514 -10.35 -20.62 24.98
C THR A 514 -10.07 -21.71 26.04
N ASN A 515 -9.25 -21.45 27.08
CA ASN A 515 -9.43 -22.02 28.43
C ASN A 515 -8.40 -21.57 29.48
N VAL A 516 -8.31 -20.28 29.82
CA VAL A 516 -7.35 -19.72 30.82
C VAL A 516 -7.32 -20.49 32.17
N SER A 517 -8.36 -21.25 32.52
CA SER A 517 -8.44 -22.06 33.75
C SER A 517 -7.63 -23.37 33.75
N GLN A 518 -7.16 -23.89 32.60
CA GLN A 518 -6.29 -25.08 32.55
C GLN A 518 -4.78 -24.77 32.60
N TRP A 519 -4.39 -23.49 32.65
CA TRP A 519 -3.00 -23.05 32.47
C TRP A 519 -2.23 -22.87 33.78
N GLN A 520 -2.90 -23.01 34.93
CA GLN A 520 -2.25 -23.02 36.25
C GLN A 520 -1.37 -24.27 36.48
N GLU A 521 -1.47 -25.29 35.61
CA GLU A 521 -0.74 -26.57 35.77
C GLU A 521 0.39 -26.79 34.74
N LEU A 522 0.54 -25.95 33.71
CA LEU A 522 1.55 -26.13 32.67
C LEU A 522 2.73 -25.16 32.86
N LYS A 523 3.88 -25.70 33.28
CA LYS A 523 5.12 -24.93 33.55
C LYS A 523 5.77 -24.29 32.31
N CYS A 524 5.43 -24.69 31.08
CA CYS A 524 5.72 -23.96 29.84
C CYS A 524 4.56 -24.25 28.88
N PRO A 525 3.65 -23.32 28.63
CA PRO A 525 2.64 -23.50 27.59
C PRO A 525 3.24 -23.30 26.19
N PRO A 526 2.59 -23.82 25.12
CA PRO A 526 3.02 -23.61 23.74
C PRO A 526 2.72 -22.17 23.32
N PHE A 527 3.60 -21.24 23.70
CA PHE A 527 3.56 -19.85 23.25
C PHE A 527 4.50 -19.66 22.07
N HIS A 528 4.14 -18.76 21.15
CA HIS A 528 5.11 -18.09 20.31
C HIS A 528 5.76 -16.97 21.15
N MET A 529 6.72 -17.34 22.00
CA MET A 529 7.50 -16.34 22.74
C MET A 529 8.56 -15.77 21.82
N CYS A 530 8.53 -14.48 21.52
CA CYS A 530 9.57 -13.86 20.71
C CYS A 530 10.64 -13.30 21.65
N LEU A 531 11.86 -13.86 21.64
CA LEU A 531 12.99 -13.25 22.34
C LEU A 531 13.60 -12.18 21.45
N VAL A 532 13.68 -10.96 21.96
CA VAL A 532 14.53 -9.92 21.36
C VAL A 532 15.55 -9.41 22.36
N SER A 533 16.82 -9.54 21.98
CA SER A 533 17.92 -8.92 22.72
C SER A 533 17.99 -7.45 22.36
N VAL A 534 17.92 -6.60 23.37
CA VAL A 534 18.09 -5.17 23.20
C VAL A 534 19.57 -4.84 23.38
N GLY A 535 20.30 -4.71 22.28
CA GLY A 535 21.68 -4.22 22.32
C GLY A 535 21.75 -2.79 22.89
N SER A 536 22.78 -2.49 23.70
CA SER A 536 22.98 -1.13 24.23
C SER A 536 23.00 -0.10 23.09
N THR A 537 22.35 1.04 23.31
CA THR A 537 22.07 2.13 22.35
C THR A 537 23.28 2.74 21.61
N LYS A 538 24.51 2.27 21.85
CA LYS A 538 25.72 2.80 21.21
C LYS A 538 26.11 2.17 19.86
N HIS A 539 25.40 1.16 19.34
CA HIS A 539 25.80 0.47 18.09
C HIS A 539 24.76 0.44 16.95
N LEU A 540 23.52 0.90 17.16
CA LEU A 540 22.47 0.87 16.13
C LEU A 540 22.62 1.94 15.03
N GLN A 541 23.52 2.92 15.18
CA GLN A 541 23.69 4.01 14.20
C GLN A 541 24.67 3.71 13.04
N SER A 542 25.18 2.49 12.85
CA SER A 542 26.26 2.24 11.86
C SER A 542 26.15 1.03 10.93
N LEU A 543 25.04 0.29 10.91
CA LEU A 543 24.93 -0.92 10.08
C LEU A 543 24.40 -0.63 8.66
N ASN A 544 25.13 0.19 7.90
CA ASN A 544 25.00 0.28 6.44
C ASN A 544 26.12 -0.52 5.77
N GLY A 545 25.84 -1.78 5.41
CA GLY A 545 26.65 -2.49 4.42
C GLY A 545 26.95 -3.95 4.77
N TRP A 546 26.08 -4.87 4.35
CA TRP A 546 26.45 -6.28 4.18
C TRP A 546 25.88 -6.82 2.86
N THR A 547 26.74 -7.53 2.13
CA THR A 547 26.44 -8.31 0.92
C THR A 547 26.32 -9.78 1.31
N TYR A 548 25.27 -10.48 0.85
CA TYR A 548 25.10 -11.91 1.12
C TYR A 548 25.67 -12.80 0.02
N ALA A 549 26.47 -13.78 0.43
CA ALA A 549 26.78 -14.98 -0.33
C ALA A 549 25.72 -16.06 0.00
N SER A 550 25.12 -16.66 -1.02
CA SER A 550 24.10 -17.69 -0.91
C SER A 550 24.70 -19.08 -0.67
N SER A 551 24.03 -19.91 0.13
CA SER A 551 24.31 -21.34 0.30
C SER A 551 23.00 -22.14 0.41
N PRO A 552 22.92 -23.40 -0.08
CA PRO A 552 21.69 -23.97 -0.61
C PRO A 552 20.88 -24.85 0.37
N ARG A 553 19.57 -24.90 0.06
CA ARG A 553 18.49 -25.76 0.60
C ARG A 553 18.92 -27.17 1.03
N ALA A 554 18.47 -27.57 2.22
CA ALA A 554 18.33 -28.97 2.61
C ALA A 554 16.86 -29.43 2.50
N GLN A 555 16.63 -30.47 1.70
CA GLN A 555 15.42 -31.28 1.64
C GLN A 555 15.42 -32.30 2.78
N MET A 556 14.24 -32.61 3.34
CA MET A 556 13.79 -33.88 3.95
C MET A 556 12.39 -33.61 4.55
N CYS A 557 11.37 -34.46 4.62
CA CYS A 557 11.00 -35.75 4.01
C CYS A 557 9.55 -35.99 4.52
N GLU A 558 8.57 -36.19 3.64
CA GLU A 558 7.18 -36.52 4.00
C GLU A 558 7.06 -37.94 4.61
N GLN A 559 6.37 -38.06 5.74
CA GLN A 559 5.47 -39.17 6.16
C GLN A 559 4.59 -38.63 7.31
N GLY A 560 3.30 -38.89 7.47
CA GLY A 560 2.35 -39.73 6.76
C GLY A 560 0.93 -39.37 7.24
N SER A 561 -0.03 -39.79 6.43
CA SER A 561 -1.47 -39.60 6.55
C SER A 561 -2.11 -40.07 7.86
N GLU A 562 -3.17 -39.37 8.31
CA GLU A 562 -4.45 -40.03 8.58
C GLU A 562 -5.65 -39.08 8.51
N ARG A 563 -6.66 -39.50 7.74
CA ARG A 563 -7.96 -38.86 7.54
C ARG A 563 -8.90 -39.26 8.69
N VAL A 564 -9.58 -38.29 9.30
CA VAL A 564 -10.88 -38.53 9.97
C VAL A 564 -11.90 -37.53 9.42
N ARG A 565 -13.05 -38.07 9.00
CA ARG A 565 -14.18 -37.37 8.38
C ARG A 565 -15.10 -36.73 9.43
N PRO A 566 -15.95 -35.75 9.02
CA PRO A 566 -16.67 -34.86 9.92
C PRO A 566 -18.01 -35.44 10.35
N GLY A 567 -18.49 -35.03 11.53
CA GLY A 567 -19.86 -35.26 11.94
C GLY A 567 -20.27 -34.39 13.12
N GLY A 568 -21.42 -33.74 13.00
CA GLY A 568 -22.23 -33.36 14.16
C GLY A 568 -22.60 -31.88 14.27
N ILE A 569 -23.69 -31.51 13.59
CA ILE A 569 -24.50 -30.34 13.89
C ILE A 569 -25.10 -30.51 15.30
N GLY A 570 -24.94 -29.51 16.17
CA GLY A 570 -25.56 -29.48 17.49
C GLY A 570 -25.72 -28.05 18.00
N SER A 571 -26.88 -27.45 17.74
CA SER A 571 -27.34 -26.19 18.30
C SER A 571 -27.80 -26.36 19.75
N PHE A 572 -27.31 -25.55 20.69
CA PHE A 572 -27.93 -25.14 21.97
C PHE A 572 -26.90 -24.19 22.63
N GLY A 573 -27.19 -23.08 23.28
CA GLY A 573 -28.40 -22.38 23.67
C GLY A 573 -27.95 -21.11 24.40
N LYS A 574 -28.77 -20.06 24.34
CA LYS A 574 -28.53 -18.80 25.05
C LYS A 574 -28.47 -19.04 26.57
N HIS A 575 -27.36 -18.69 27.20
CA HIS A 575 -27.34 -18.23 28.58
C HIS A 575 -26.48 -16.98 28.70
N SER A 576 -27.17 -15.86 28.82
CA SER A 576 -26.61 -14.60 29.29
C SER A 576 -26.61 -14.58 30.82
N THR A 577 -25.74 -13.70 31.33
CA THR A 577 -25.66 -13.11 32.67
C THR A 577 -24.73 -13.76 33.71
N SER A 578 -23.90 -12.88 34.27
CA SER A 578 -23.06 -12.99 35.45
C SER A 578 -21.72 -13.72 35.30
N GLN A 579 -20.66 -12.95 35.01
CA GLN A 579 -19.36 -13.07 35.67
C GLN A 579 -18.51 -11.84 35.33
N ALA A 580 -18.90 -10.70 35.90
CA ALA A 580 -17.99 -9.59 36.17
C ALA A 580 -17.52 -9.74 37.62
N LYS A 581 -16.21 -9.60 37.85
CA LYS A 581 -15.45 -9.82 39.11
C LYS A 581 -14.99 -11.24 39.40
N MET A 582 -13.94 -11.66 38.72
CA MET A 582 -12.80 -12.37 39.31
C MET A 582 -11.74 -12.45 38.22
N LEU A 583 -10.61 -11.75 38.39
CA LEU A 583 -9.30 -11.98 37.77
C LEU A 583 -8.47 -10.69 37.96
N ARG A 584 -7.95 -10.54 39.17
CA ARG A 584 -6.76 -9.75 39.52
C ARG A 584 -6.11 -10.54 40.64
N ASN A 585 -5.16 -11.41 40.28
CA ASN A 585 -4.13 -11.98 41.14
C ASN A 585 -3.26 -12.86 40.23
N PHE A 586 -2.21 -12.26 39.69
CA PHE A 586 -1.09 -12.91 39.01
C PHE A 586 0.16 -12.47 39.77
N ASN A 587 0.52 -13.19 40.83
CA ASN A 587 1.68 -12.86 41.70
C ASN A 587 2.66 -14.05 41.84
N ASP A 588 2.55 -15.08 41.00
CA ASP A 588 3.39 -16.29 41.13
C ASP A 588 4.63 -16.32 40.22
N PHE A 589 4.96 -15.20 39.56
CA PHE A 589 6.16 -15.08 38.69
C PHE A 589 7.27 -14.17 39.26
N ASP A 590 7.10 -13.63 40.46
CA ASP A 590 7.96 -12.58 41.03
C ASP A 590 9.40 -13.05 41.37
N ASN A 591 9.71 -14.35 41.23
CA ASN A 591 10.98 -14.96 41.69
C ASN A 591 11.78 -15.69 40.58
N PHE A 592 11.67 -15.28 39.31
CA PHE A 592 12.44 -15.91 38.22
C PHE A 592 13.58 -15.01 37.73
N VAL A 593 14.75 -15.62 37.52
CA VAL A 593 15.89 -14.96 36.87
C VAL A 593 16.38 -15.80 35.69
N LEU A 594 16.85 -15.16 34.63
CA LEU A 594 16.88 -15.76 33.29
C LEU A 594 18.23 -15.58 32.60
N LYS A 595 18.62 -16.58 31.79
CA LYS A 595 19.67 -16.44 30.78
C LYS A 595 19.17 -16.97 29.45
N ALA A 596 19.03 -16.07 28.49
CA ALA A 596 18.90 -16.47 27.11
C ALA A 596 20.27 -16.87 26.54
N LEU A 597 20.50 -18.16 26.34
CA LEU A 597 21.61 -18.67 25.54
C LEU A 597 21.08 -18.96 24.13
N ALA A 598 21.45 -18.11 23.16
CA ALA A 598 21.23 -18.44 21.75
C ALA A 598 22.18 -19.58 21.36
N LEU A 599 21.68 -20.82 21.42
CA LEU A 599 22.38 -21.97 20.85
C LEU A 599 21.98 -22.06 19.37
N GLN A 600 22.95 -21.85 18.48
CA GLN A 600 22.83 -22.09 17.04
C GLN A 600 22.55 -23.56 16.73
#